data_AF-A0A9E3LIH5-F1
#
_entry.id   AF-A0A9E3LIH5-F1
#
_cell.length_a   1.000
_cell.length_b   1.000
_cell.length_c   1.000
_cell.angle_alpha   90.00
_cell.angle_beta   90.00
_cell.angle_gamma   90.00
#
_symmetry.space_group_name_H-M   'P 1'
#
loop_
_entity.id
_entity.type
_entity.pdbx_description
1 polymer ?
#
loop_
_entity_poly.entity_id
_entity_poly.type
_entity_poly.pdbx_seq_one_letter_code
_entity_poly.pdbx_strand_id
1 'polypeptide(L)' 'MTDRDGPADQGMVDADDFLGFTTRLREAHGRVDAAKVSREQKGRLQRRLITIADMGHRDLEQAGELLRRLEAELDRRS' A
#
# COMPACT_ATOMS: atom_id res chain seq x y z
N MET A 1 -28.36 -8.86 -34.49
CA MET A 1 -26.96 -9.15 -34.13
C MET A 1 -26.47 -7.94 -33.36
N THR A 2 -26.74 -7.92 -32.06
CA THR A 2 -26.45 -6.79 -31.16
C THR A 2 -26.12 -7.38 -29.81
N ASP A 3 -24.95 -8.00 -29.71
CA ASP A 3 -24.30 -8.22 -28.44
C ASP A 3 -23.63 -6.91 -28.07
N ARG A 4 -24.30 -6.21 -27.16
CA ARG A 4 -23.85 -4.99 -26.53
C ARG A 4 -22.92 -5.47 -25.41
N ASP A 5 -21.66 -5.71 -25.73
CA ASP A 5 -20.64 -5.97 -24.71
C ASP A 5 -20.69 -4.82 -23.69
N GLY A 6 -21.03 -5.20 -22.46
CA GLY A 6 -21.29 -4.29 -21.35
C GLY A 6 -20.06 -3.45 -21.00
N PRO A 7 -20.24 -2.29 -20.36
CA PRO A 7 -19.12 -1.50 -19.87
C PRO A 7 -18.30 -2.38 -18.91
N ALA A 8 -16.99 -2.47 -19.18
CA ALA A 8 -16.03 -3.13 -18.31
C ALA A 8 -16.24 -2.64 -16.87
N ASP A 9 -16.48 -3.62 -16.00
CA ASP A 9 -16.54 -3.51 -14.55
C ASP A 9 -15.30 -2.76 -14.05
N GLN A 10 -15.38 -1.44 -13.93
CA GLN A 10 -14.37 -0.64 -13.26
C GLN A 10 -14.53 -0.94 -11.78
N GLY A 11 -13.72 -1.92 -11.35
CA GLY A 11 -13.72 -2.54 -10.03
C GLY A 11 -14.01 -1.55 -8.92
N MET A 12 -15.21 -1.69 -8.34
CA MET A 12 -15.54 -1.05 -7.08
C MET A 12 -14.63 -1.70 -6.03
N VAL A 13 -13.54 -1.00 -5.68
CA VAL A 13 -12.68 -1.42 -4.57
C VAL A 13 -13.56 -1.62 -3.36
N ASP A 14 -13.55 -2.82 -2.78
CA ASP A 14 -14.33 -3.11 -1.58
C ASP A 14 -13.89 -2.12 -0.48
N ALA A 15 -14.86 -1.46 0.15
CA ALA A 15 -14.59 -0.52 1.22
C ALA A 15 -13.83 -1.19 2.38
N ASP A 16 -14.08 -2.49 2.59
CA ASP A 16 -13.38 -3.29 3.59
C ASP A 16 -11.91 -3.52 3.20
N ASP A 17 -11.61 -3.77 1.92
CA ASP A 17 -10.24 -3.93 1.43
C ASP A 17 -9.46 -2.62 1.55
N PHE A 18 -10.08 -1.49 1.19
CA PHE A 18 -9.47 -0.18 1.34
C PHE A 18 -9.23 0.18 2.81
N LEU A 19 -10.18 -0.13 3.70
CA LEU A 19 -10.01 0.07 5.14
C LEU A 19 -8.88 -0.81 5.71
N GLY A 20 -8.80 -2.07 5.28
CA GLY A 20 -7.72 -2.98 5.65
C GLY A 20 -6.36 -2.46 5.20
N PHE A 21 -6.28 -1.96 3.96
CA PHE A 21 -5.08 -1.34 3.41
C PHE A 21 -4.63 -0.11 4.21
N THR A 22 -5.54 0.84 4.47
CA THR A 22 -5.20 2.07 5.21
C THR A 22 -4.77 1.79 6.65
N THR A 23 -5.36 0.77 7.28
CA THR A 23 -4.96 0.29 8.62
C THR A 23 -3.51 -0.20 8.61
N ARG A 24 -3.18 -1.10 7.68
CA ARG A 24 -1.83 -1.63 7.51
C ARG A 24 -0.81 -0.55 7.15
N LEU A 25 -1.20 0.42 6.33
CA LEU A 25 -0.35 1.56 5.97
C LEU A 25 0.02 2.39 7.21
N ARG A 26 -0.95 2.64 8.11
CA ARG A 26 -0.72 3.34 9.38
C ARG A 26 0.23 2.56 10.29
N GLU A 27 0.04 1.24 10.39
CA GLU A 27 0.94 0.37 11.18
C GLU A 27 2.37 0.38 10.63
N ALA A 28 2.53 0.24 9.31
CA ALA A 28 3.82 0.31 8.64
C ALA A 28 4.50 1.66 8.85
N HIS A 29 3.75 2.77 8.84
CA HIS A 29 4.27 4.09 9.18
C HIS A 29 4.82 4.15 10.60
N GLY A 30 4.08 3.63 11.60
CA GLY A 30 4.55 3.54 12.98
C GLY A 30 5.83 2.70 13.11
N ARG A 31 5.91 1.57 12.38
CA ARG A 31 7.10 0.71 12.35
C ARG A 31 8.31 1.40 11.71
N VAL A 32 8.12 2.14 10.62
CA VAL A 32 9.19 2.97 10.02
C VAL A 32 9.65 4.05 11.00
N ASP A 33 8.74 4.62 11.79
CA ASP A 33 9.10 5.64 12.77
C ASP A 33 9.94 5.06 13.92
N ALA A 34 9.58 3.87 14.40
CA ALA A 34 10.29 3.14 15.45
C ALA A 34 11.57 2.42 14.99
N ALA A 35 11.79 2.27 13.68
CA ALA A 35 12.91 1.51 13.13
C ALA A 35 14.27 2.13 13.52
N LYS A 36 15.19 1.29 14.03
CA LYS A 36 16.57 1.66 14.40
C LYS A 36 17.47 1.73 13.17
N VAL A 37 17.15 2.63 12.24
CA VAL A 37 17.89 2.84 10.99
C VAL A 37 18.45 4.25 10.90
N SER A 38 19.37 4.50 9.96
CA SER A 38 19.88 5.85 9.74
C SER A 38 18.79 6.80 9.28
N ARG A 39 18.95 8.11 9.52
CA ARG A 39 17.98 9.13 9.09
C ARG A 39 17.73 9.09 7.57
N GLU A 40 18.78 8.83 6.79
CA GLU A 40 18.67 8.70 5.34
C GLU A 40 17.83 7.48 4.94
N GLN A 41 18.07 6.33 5.59
CA GLN A 41 17.27 5.11 5.38
C GLN A 41 15.82 5.32 5.79
N LYS A 42 15.58 5.95 6.95
CA LYS A 42 14.24 6.32 7.41
C LYS A 42 13.50 7.19 6.38
N GLY A 43 14.18 8.21 5.84
CA GLY A 43 13.62 9.05 4.78
C GLY A 43 13.30 8.28 3.49
N ARG A 44 14.11 7.28 3.12
CA ARG A 44 13.79 6.38 1.98
C ARG A 44 12.54 5.54 2.22
N LEU A 45 12.39 4.98 3.43
CA LEU A 45 11.23 4.18 3.81
C LEU A 45 9.95 5.02 3.85
N GLN A 46 10.02 6.24 4.40
CA GLN A 46 8.89 7.18 4.41
C GLN A 46 8.45 7.57 2.99
N ARG A 47 9.39 7.87 2.09
CA ARG A 47 9.05 8.16 0.69
C ARG A 47 8.36 6.98 0.00
N ARG A 48 8.80 5.75 0.27
CA ARG A 48 8.15 4.54 -0.26
C ARG A 48 6.73 4.39 0.27
N LEU A 49 6.49 4.64 1.56
CA LEU A 49 5.13 4.63 2.12
C LEU A 49 4.21 5.65 1.45
N ILE A 50 4.70 6.86 1.20
CA ILE A 50 3.92 7.90 0.49
C ILE A 50 3.56 7.41 -0.91
N THR A 51 4.52 6.88 -1.67
CA THR A 51 4.25 6.31 -3.00
C THR A 51 3.22 5.18 -2.97
N ILE A 52 3.29 4.30 -1.97
CA ILE A 52 2.31 3.22 -1.79
C ILE A 52 0.92 3.78 -1.46
N ALA A 53 0.84 4.80 -0.61
CA ALA A 53 -0.42 5.47 -0.26
C ALA A 53 -1.08 6.10 -1.49
N ASP A 54 -0.31 6.86 -2.28
CA ASP A 54 -0.79 7.49 -3.51
C ASP A 54 -1.28 6.46 -4.53
N MET A 55 -0.60 5.31 -4.61
CA MET A 55 -0.98 4.20 -5.47
C MET A 55 -2.26 3.51 -5.00
N GLY A 56 -2.48 3.39 -3.69
CA GLY A 56 -3.67 2.73 -3.14
C GLY A 56 -4.99 3.39 -3.53
N HIS A 57 -4.96 4.67 -3.96
CA HIS A 57 -6.12 5.37 -4.52
C HIS A 57 -6.43 5.01 -5.98
N ARG A 58 -5.49 4.40 -6.69
CA ARG A 58 -5.58 4.10 -8.14
C ARG A 58 -5.56 2.61 -8.43
N ASP A 59 -4.75 1.87 -7.69
CA ASP A 59 -4.50 0.44 -7.83
C ASP A 59 -4.22 -0.15 -6.44
N LEU A 60 -5.30 -0.59 -5.78
CA LEU A 60 -5.22 -1.10 -4.42
C LEU A 60 -4.44 -2.43 -4.36
N GLU A 61 -4.58 -3.28 -5.36
CA GLU A 61 -3.94 -4.59 -5.40
C GLU A 61 -2.42 -4.42 -5.46
N GLN A 62 -1.92 -3.61 -6.40
CA GLN A 62 -0.51 -3.32 -6.54
C GLN A 62 0.05 -2.61 -5.29
N ALA A 63 -0.68 -1.63 -4.76
CA ALA A 63 -0.27 -0.94 -3.53
C ALA A 63 -0.18 -1.92 -2.34
N GLY A 64 -1.13 -2.85 -2.23
CA GLY A 64 -1.16 -3.89 -1.21
C GLY A 64 0.04 -4.86 -1.31
N GLU A 65 0.47 -5.23 -2.51
CA GLU A 65 1.69 -6.02 -2.70
C GLU A 65 2.95 -5.29 -2.27
N LEU A 66 3.09 -4.02 -2.67
CA LEU A 66 4.24 -3.21 -2.30
C LEU A 66 4.30 -2.99 -0.78
N LEU A 67 3.14 -2.78 -0.14
CA LEU A 67 3.03 -2.67 1.30
C LEU A 67 3.47 -3.96 2.00
N ARG A 68 3.01 -5.13 1.54
CA ARG A 68 3.45 -6.45 2.06
C ARG A 68 4.96 -6.63 2.00
N ARG A 69 5.58 -6.24 0.87
CA ARG A 69 7.05 -6.32 0.71
C ARG A 69 7.79 -5.38 1.66
N LEU A 70 7.26 -4.18 1.88
CA LEU A 70 7.82 -3.21 2.81
C LEU A 70 7.71 -3.69 4.27
N GLU A 71 6.55 -4.22 4.67
CA GLU A 71 6.33 -4.82 6.00
C GLU A 71 7.35 -5.93 6.28
N ALA A 72 7.55 -6.84 5.31
CA ALA A 72 8.53 -7.93 5.43
C ALA A 72 9.97 -7.41 5.50
N GLU A 73 10.30 -6.32 4.81
CA GLU A 73 11.60 -5.66 4.94
C GLU A 73 11.81 -5.08 6.34
N LEU A 74 10.77 -4.47 6.92
CA LEU A 74 10.81 -3.95 8.29
C LEU A 74 10.94 -5.07 9.33
N ASP A 75 10.29 -6.22 9.12
CA ASP A 75 10.39 -7.37 10.02
C ASP A 75 11.81 -7.94 10.08
N ARG A 76 12.52 -7.97 8.95
CA ARG A 76 13.93 -8.40 8.91
C ARG A 76 14.90 -7.42 9.59
N ARG A 77 14.46 -6.20 9.88
CA ARG A 77 15.26 -5.13 10.48
C ARG A 77 14.92 -4.88 11.96
N SER A 78 13.84 -5.48 12.45
CA SER A 78 13.35 -5.41 13.83
C SER A 78 14.16 -6.33 14.73
#